data_AF-A0A424HZB6-F1
#
_entry.id   AF-A0A424HZB6-F1
#
_cell.length_a   1.000
_cell.length_b   1.000
_cell.length_c   1.000
_cell.angle_alpha   90.00
_cell.angle_beta   90.00
_cell.angle_gamma   90.00
#
_symmetry.space_group_name_H-M   'P 1'
#
loop_
_entity.id
_entity.type
_entity.pdbx_description
1 polymer ?
#
loop_
_entity_poly.entity_id
_entity_poly.type
_entity_poly.pdbx_seq_one_letter_code
_entity_poly.pdbx_strand_id
1 'polypeptide(L)'
;MKVPLCVGLLVGALLATGQEIRPFVKYPEETRQYLKRIQQGEQRHAFKGDIAIGEWQKKARSALVKMTGLERMRRELASFRPVVTEGTITEVDGAYHRSLCKIETEPGISVPFYLLVPKSTGGKQRFPLFLCPHGHDSLGLHSYAGVYRDDAHREKILGRQGNIADLAVRRGFVALVPATRGLADEVLVPDPKGRHGSRPCRAQLMHCLVAGRTPVGERVWDMQCLLTWAESHPAVDKSRIVMSGNSGGGVVTAYTAAVDERVSVAVPSCSFTSVVSPDGFIFHCDCCMVPGLRDWGDWSDLGGLVAPRRLLLVHGVKDGLHSREVVEANAALVERIFIAAGAADHFDLRWGQEGHRFYPDLMWSFIEEGIER
;
A
#
# COMPACT_ATOMS: atom_id res chain seq x y z
N MET A 1 45.45 27.84 -43.14
CA MET A 1 43.99 28.04 -43.30
C MET A 1 43.27 26.86 -42.67
N LYS A 2 42.59 27.08 -41.55
CA LYS A 2 41.83 26.07 -40.81
C LYS A 2 40.39 26.05 -41.36
N VAL A 3 39.90 24.88 -41.75
CA VAL A 3 38.49 24.63 -42.10
C VAL A 3 37.79 24.10 -40.84
N PRO A 4 36.63 24.63 -40.43
CA PRO A 4 35.98 24.20 -39.19
C PRO A 4 35.15 22.93 -39.40
N LEU A 5 35.24 22.04 -38.41
CA LEU A 5 34.48 20.81 -38.27
C LEU A 5 33.08 21.17 -37.73
N CYS A 6 32.03 20.97 -38.52
CA CYS A 6 30.65 21.15 -38.08
C CYS A 6 30.11 19.79 -37.60
N VAL A 7 30.00 19.62 -36.28
CA VAL A 7 29.42 18.45 -35.63
C VAL A 7 27.90 18.61 -35.62
N GLY A 8 27.21 17.92 -36.51
CA GLY A 8 25.75 17.79 -36.47
C GLY A 8 25.35 16.71 -35.46
N LEU A 9 24.76 17.12 -34.33
CA LEU A 9 24.02 16.22 -33.45
C LEU A 9 22.77 15.72 -34.19
N LEU A 10 22.78 14.44 -34.60
CA LEU A 10 21.57 13.72 -34.99
C LEU A 10 20.85 13.26 -33.73
N VAL A 11 19.83 14.02 -33.31
CA VAL A 11 18.82 13.57 -32.35
C VAL A 11 17.97 12.51 -33.05
N GLY A 12 18.28 11.24 -32.79
CA GLY A 12 17.47 10.12 -33.25
C GLY A 12 16.16 10.08 -32.47
N ALA A 13 15.09 10.59 -33.08
CA ALA A 13 13.73 10.29 -32.66
C ALA A 13 13.47 8.80 -32.89
N LEU A 14 13.41 8.00 -31.81
CA LEU A 14 12.82 6.66 -31.89
C LEU A 14 11.31 6.83 -32.13
N LEU A 15 10.92 6.64 -33.39
CA LEU A 15 9.55 6.33 -33.76
C LEU A 15 9.17 5.02 -33.06
N ALA A 16 8.31 5.12 -32.04
CA ALA A 16 7.66 3.97 -31.45
C ALA A 16 6.85 3.25 -32.53
N THR A 17 7.35 2.11 -32.99
CA THR A 17 6.61 1.20 -33.86
C THR A 17 5.35 0.76 -33.11
N GLY A 18 4.18 1.04 -33.68
CA GLY A 18 2.88 0.67 -33.14
C GLY A 18 2.71 -0.85 -33.07
N GLN A 19 3.22 -1.48 -32.02
CA GLN A 19 2.73 -2.78 -31.59
C GLN A 19 1.31 -2.59 -31.07
N GLU A 20 0.35 -3.21 -31.74
CA GLU A 20 -1.00 -3.37 -31.19
C GLU A 20 -0.88 -4.01 -29.80
N ILE A 21 -1.26 -3.26 -28.77
CA ILE A 21 -1.25 -3.71 -27.39
C ILE A 21 -2.20 -4.89 -27.28
N ARG A 22 -1.68 -6.07 -26.95
CA ARG A 22 -2.54 -7.24 -26.68
C ARG A 22 -3.37 -6.93 -25.43
N PRO A 23 -4.69 -7.10 -25.49
CA PRO A 23 -5.55 -6.79 -24.36
C PRO A 23 -5.25 -7.76 -23.21
N PHE A 24 -5.23 -7.25 -21.98
CA PHE A 24 -4.95 -8.05 -20.78
C PHE A 24 -6.02 -9.14 -20.58
N VAL A 25 -7.27 -8.80 -20.90
CA VAL A 25 -8.38 -9.75 -20.99
C VAL A 25 -9.21 -9.45 -22.25
N LYS A 26 -9.91 -10.46 -22.76
CA LYS A 26 -10.85 -10.29 -23.87
C LYS A 26 -12.27 -10.46 -23.38
N TYR A 27 -13.04 -9.36 -23.39
CA TYR A 27 -14.49 -9.40 -23.19
C TYR A 27 -15.22 -9.55 -24.54
N PRO A 28 -16.44 -10.13 -24.55
CA PRO A 28 -17.35 -9.98 -25.68
C PRO A 28 -17.55 -8.50 -26.03
N GLU A 29 -17.70 -8.19 -27.32
CA GLU A 29 -17.69 -6.80 -27.80
C GLU A 29 -18.72 -5.92 -27.09
N GLU A 30 -19.96 -6.39 -26.96
CA GLU A 30 -21.04 -5.66 -26.30
C GLU A 30 -20.72 -5.37 -24.82
N THR A 31 -20.11 -6.35 -24.13
CA THR A 31 -19.67 -6.18 -22.74
C THR A 31 -18.55 -5.15 -22.65
N ARG A 32 -17.56 -5.23 -23.54
CA ARG A 32 -16.44 -4.27 -23.58
C ARG A 32 -16.92 -2.85 -23.83
N GLN A 33 -17.82 -2.66 -24.80
CA GLN A 33 -18.41 -1.35 -25.11
C GLN A 33 -19.22 -0.80 -23.92
N TYR A 34 -19.99 -1.65 -23.26
CA TYR A 34 -20.72 -1.29 -22.05
C TYR A 34 -19.77 -0.84 -20.92
N LEU A 35 -18.77 -1.66 -20.59
CA LEU A 35 -17.79 -1.34 -19.54
C LEU A 35 -17.03 -0.04 -19.84
N LYS A 36 -16.55 0.12 -21.08
CA LYS A 36 -15.88 1.33 -21.54
C LYS A 36 -16.74 2.58 -21.41
N ARG A 37 -18.06 2.47 -21.59
CA ARG A 37 -19.00 3.58 -21.43
C ARG A 37 -19.21 3.96 -19.97
N ILE A 38 -19.36 2.99 -19.07
CA ILE A 38 -19.67 3.27 -17.65
C ILE A 38 -18.43 3.56 -16.79
N GLN A 39 -17.22 3.21 -17.26
CA GLN A 39 -15.96 3.35 -16.51
C GLN A 39 -15.14 4.58 -16.94
N GLN A 40 -15.71 5.55 -17.67
CA GLN A 40 -14.98 6.77 -18.03
C GLN A 40 -14.67 7.62 -16.78
N GLY A 41 -15.72 7.86 -15.98
CA GLY A 41 -15.74 8.71 -14.78
C GLY A 41 -15.38 10.16 -15.04
N GLU A 42 -15.82 11.05 -14.16
CA GLU A 42 -15.55 12.50 -14.30
C GLU A 42 -14.12 12.90 -13.89
N GLN A 43 -13.43 12.07 -13.10
CA GLN A 43 -12.08 12.32 -12.58
C GLN A 43 -11.92 13.74 -11.99
N ARG A 44 -12.86 14.13 -11.11
CA ARG A 44 -12.98 15.47 -10.53
C ARG A 44 -11.74 15.94 -9.77
N HIS A 45 -10.95 14.99 -9.27
CA HIS A 45 -9.74 15.22 -8.50
C HIS A 45 -8.47 14.72 -9.20
N ALA A 46 -8.51 14.45 -10.51
CA ALA A 46 -7.30 14.20 -11.27
C ALA A 46 -6.37 15.42 -11.26
N PHE A 47 -5.07 15.21 -11.06
CA PHE A 47 -4.09 16.30 -11.13
C PHE A 47 -3.92 16.79 -12.56
N LYS A 48 -4.20 18.07 -12.79
CA LYS A 48 -4.11 18.72 -14.12
C LYS A 48 -2.99 19.75 -14.23
N GLY A 49 -2.30 20.06 -13.13
CA GLY A 49 -1.29 21.14 -13.07
C GLY A 49 -1.86 22.56 -13.22
N ASP A 50 -3.18 22.72 -13.04
CA ASP A 50 -3.90 24.00 -13.17
C ASP A 50 -3.97 24.80 -11.85
N ILE A 51 -3.71 24.15 -10.72
CA ILE A 51 -3.64 24.76 -9.38
C ILE A 51 -2.37 24.29 -8.64
N ALA A 52 -2.00 25.02 -7.59
CA ALA A 52 -0.85 24.66 -6.75
C ALA A 52 -1.03 23.25 -6.16
N ILE A 53 0.04 22.45 -6.16
CA ILE A 53 -0.02 21.03 -5.77
C ILE A 53 -0.63 20.83 -4.37
N GLY A 54 -0.25 21.65 -3.38
CA GLY A 54 -0.80 21.56 -2.03
C GLY A 54 -2.30 21.86 -1.96
N GLU A 55 -2.81 22.76 -2.80
CA GLU A 55 -4.25 23.03 -2.89
C GLU A 55 -5.01 21.87 -3.53
N TRP A 56 -4.46 21.29 -4.59
CA TRP A 56 -5.01 20.08 -5.20
C TRP A 56 -5.04 18.92 -4.21
N GLN A 57 -3.92 18.63 -3.53
CA GLN A 57 -3.80 17.55 -2.56
C GLN A 57 -4.83 17.69 -1.43
N LYS A 58 -5.02 18.90 -0.90
CA LYS A 58 -6.02 19.16 0.15
C LYS A 58 -7.43 18.80 -0.32
N LYS A 59 -7.81 19.21 -1.54
CA LYS A 59 -9.14 18.91 -2.12
C LYS A 59 -9.31 17.41 -2.41
N ALA A 60 -8.34 16.82 -3.10
CA ALA A 60 -8.36 15.41 -3.49
C ALA A 60 -8.37 14.47 -2.27
N ARG A 61 -7.50 14.72 -1.28
CA ARG A 61 -7.43 13.94 -0.02
C ARG A 61 -8.72 14.06 0.79
N SER A 62 -9.29 15.26 0.91
CA SER A 62 -10.57 15.44 1.60
C SER A 62 -11.69 14.61 0.95
N ALA A 63 -11.78 14.63 -0.38
CA ALA A 63 -12.76 13.82 -1.09
C ALA A 63 -12.51 12.30 -0.93
N LEU A 64 -11.25 11.86 -0.94
CA LEU A 64 -10.87 10.46 -0.72
C LEU A 64 -11.28 9.97 0.69
N VAL A 65 -11.06 10.78 1.71
CA VAL A 65 -11.46 10.49 3.10
C VAL A 65 -12.98 10.34 3.23
N LYS A 66 -13.76 11.13 2.49
CA LYS A 66 -15.22 11.01 2.45
C LYS A 66 -15.66 9.73 1.73
N MET A 67 -15.10 9.48 0.55
CA MET A 67 -15.48 8.38 -0.34
C MET A 67 -15.20 7.00 0.27
N THR A 68 -14.13 6.86 1.05
CA THR A 68 -13.81 5.60 1.75
C THR A 68 -14.71 5.33 2.97
N GLY A 69 -15.47 6.34 3.42
CA GLY A 69 -16.23 6.33 4.67
C GLY A 69 -15.39 6.66 5.92
N LEU A 70 -14.12 7.03 5.75
CA LEU A 70 -13.23 7.34 6.87
C LEU A 70 -13.66 8.60 7.65
N GLU A 71 -14.22 9.61 6.97
CA GLU A 71 -14.83 10.78 7.65
C GLU A 71 -15.98 10.37 8.59
N ARG A 72 -16.81 9.43 8.15
CA ARG A 72 -17.90 8.88 8.95
C ARG A 72 -17.35 8.16 10.18
N MET A 73 -16.37 7.27 10.00
CA MET A 73 -15.73 6.56 11.12
C MET A 73 -15.12 7.53 12.13
N ARG A 74 -14.40 8.58 11.67
CA ARG A 74 -13.84 9.62 12.54
C ARG A 74 -14.91 10.31 13.40
N ARG A 75 -16.08 10.57 12.84
CA ARG A 75 -17.21 11.19 13.55
C ARG A 75 -17.83 10.22 14.55
N GLU A 76 -18.12 8.99 14.14
CA GLU A 76 -18.76 7.96 14.97
C GLU A 76 -17.86 7.54 16.15
N LEU A 77 -16.54 7.53 15.94
CA LEU A 77 -15.54 7.09 16.91
C LEU A 77 -14.80 8.24 17.59
N ALA A 78 -15.27 9.48 17.46
CA ALA A 78 -14.60 10.67 18.01
C ALA A 78 -14.37 10.58 19.54
N SER A 79 -15.29 9.94 20.26
CA SER A 79 -15.21 9.72 21.71
C SER A 79 -14.54 8.40 22.09
N PHE A 80 -14.31 7.50 21.13
CA PHE A 80 -13.62 6.24 21.38
C PHE A 80 -12.11 6.49 21.49
N ARG A 81 -11.44 5.75 22.37
CA ARG A 81 -9.99 5.82 22.54
C ARG A 81 -9.43 4.41 22.34
N PRO A 82 -8.57 4.19 21.34
CA PRO A 82 -7.98 2.88 21.14
C PRO A 82 -7.22 2.43 22.39
N VAL A 83 -7.44 1.17 22.78
CA VAL A 83 -6.78 0.55 23.94
C VAL A 83 -5.82 -0.50 23.43
N VAL A 84 -4.57 -0.45 23.91
CA VAL A 84 -3.56 -1.46 23.59
C VAL A 84 -3.32 -2.36 24.78
N THR A 85 -3.34 -3.66 24.51
CA THR A 85 -2.92 -4.70 25.45
C THR A 85 -1.65 -5.32 24.91
N GLU A 86 -0.55 -5.15 25.63
CA GLU A 86 0.73 -5.76 25.26
C GLU A 86 0.76 -7.24 25.63
N GLY A 87 1.35 -8.05 24.75
CA GLY A 87 1.55 -9.48 24.99
C GLY A 87 2.89 -9.79 25.64
N THR A 88 3.13 -11.08 25.91
CA THR A 88 4.40 -11.57 26.43
C THR A 88 5.56 -11.25 25.49
N ILE A 89 6.63 -10.68 26.03
CA ILE A 89 7.87 -10.41 25.31
C ILE A 89 8.66 -11.70 25.16
N THR A 90 9.04 -12.01 23.91
CA THR A 90 9.91 -13.15 23.57
C THR A 90 11.17 -12.63 22.90
N GLU A 91 12.33 -13.11 23.32
CA GLU A 91 13.59 -12.85 22.63
C GLU A 91 13.73 -13.76 21.41
N VAL A 92 14.16 -13.20 20.27
CA VAL A 92 14.38 -13.94 19.03
C VAL A 92 15.84 -13.84 18.61
N ASP A 93 16.51 -15.01 18.54
CA ASP A 93 17.90 -15.19 18.09
C ASP A 93 18.94 -14.26 18.73
N GLY A 94 18.68 -13.75 19.94
CA GLY A 94 19.52 -12.74 20.56
C GLY A 94 19.50 -11.37 19.88
N ALA A 95 18.71 -11.17 18.83
CA ALA A 95 18.74 -9.98 17.97
C ALA A 95 17.67 -8.94 18.32
N TYR A 96 16.45 -9.38 18.65
CA TYR A 96 15.33 -8.48 18.92
C TYR A 96 14.29 -9.11 19.86
N HIS A 97 13.37 -8.29 20.35
CA HIS A 97 12.21 -8.70 21.13
C HIS A 97 10.95 -8.70 20.27
N ARG A 98 10.07 -9.69 20.46
CA ARG A 98 8.78 -9.81 19.79
C ARG A 98 7.66 -10.03 20.81
N SER A 99 6.56 -9.30 20.68
CA SER A 99 5.33 -9.52 21.44
C SER A 99 4.11 -9.51 20.51
N LEU A 100 3.12 -10.35 20.81
CA LEU A 100 1.81 -10.34 20.13
C LEU A 100 0.84 -9.49 20.96
N CYS A 101 0.64 -8.26 20.53
CA CYS A 101 -0.22 -7.28 21.17
C CYS A 101 -1.62 -7.28 20.54
N LYS A 102 -2.55 -6.55 21.15
CA LYS A 102 -3.87 -6.25 20.57
C LYS A 102 -4.17 -4.77 20.71
N ILE A 103 -4.80 -4.18 19.70
CA ILE A 103 -5.36 -2.83 19.76
C ILE A 103 -6.86 -2.89 19.47
N GLU A 104 -7.69 -2.38 20.38
CA GLU A 104 -9.11 -2.18 20.08
C GLU A 104 -9.26 -0.86 19.30
N THR A 105 -9.62 -0.93 18.02
CA THR A 105 -9.64 0.24 17.13
C THR A 105 -11.03 0.84 16.97
N GLU A 106 -12.06 0.07 17.26
CA GLU A 106 -13.49 0.40 17.25
C GLU A 106 -14.17 -0.56 18.25
N PRO A 107 -15.29 -0.19 18.91
CA PRO A 107 -15.95 -1.07 19.88
C PRO A 107 -16.17 -2.49 19.35
N GLY A 108 -15.60 -3.48 20.02
CA GLY A 108 -15.71 -4.89 19.64
C GLY A 108 -14.77 -5.34 18.53
N ILE A 109 -13.93 -4.46 17.97
CA ILE A 109 -12.90 -4.80 16.99
C ILE A 109 -11.52 -4.73 17.63
N SER A 110 -11.02 -5.89 18.04
CA SER A 110 -9.67 -6.05 18.57
C SER A 110 -8.75 -6.58 17.48
N VAL A 111 -7.85 -5.74 16.99
CA VAL A 111 -6.86 -6.07 15.96
C VAL A 111 -5.58 -6.58 16.64
N PRO A 112 -5.22 -7.86 16.50
CA PRO A 112 -3.93 -8.34 16.96
C PRO A 112 -2.80 -7.78 16.06
N PHE A 113 -1.66 -7.51 16.65
CA PHE A 113 -0.46 -7.09 15.92
C PHE A 113 0.81 -7.57 16.60
N TYR A 114 1.82 -7.94 15.83
CA TYR A 114 3.14 -8.14 16.38
C TYR A 114 3.88 -6.80 16.52
N LEU A 115 4.52 -6.60 17.68
CA LEU A 115 5.51 -5.56 17.93
C LEU A 115 6.90 -6.21 17.96
N LEU A 116 7.78 -5.82 17.04
CA LEU A 116 9.17 -6.27 16.97
C LEU A 116 10.07 -5.07 17.29
N VAL A 117 10.92 -5.19 18.32
CA VAL A 117 11.79 -4.11 18.81
C VAL A 117 13.24 -4.59 18.80
N PRO A 118 14.15 -3.92 18.07
CA PRO A 118 15.57 -4.28 18.06
C PRO A 118 16.16 -4.25 19.48
N LYS A 119 17.14 -5.10 19.78
CA LYS A 119 17.91 -4.92 21.02
C LYS A 119 18.72 -3.63 20.94
N SER A 120 18.61 -2.80 21.98
CA SER A 120 19.48 -1.63 22.15
C SER A 120 20.75 -2.05 22.91
N THR A 121 21.92 -1.67 22.39
CA THR A 121 23.22 -1.89 23.05
C THR A 121 23.60 -0.75 23.99
N GLY A 122 22.79 0.32 24.07
CA GLY A 122 23.03 1.45 24.97
C GLY A 122 21.84 2.41 25.09
N GLY A 123 21.14 2.38 26.23
CA GLY A 123 20.15 3.40 26.62
C GLY A 123 18.94 3.59 25.69
N LYS A 124 18.25 4.74 25.85
CA LYS A 124 16.97 5.14 25.21
C LYS A 124 17.11 5.41 23.69
N GLN A 125 17.61 4.44 22.93
CA GLN A 125 17.69 4.52 21.47
C GLN A 125 16.27 4.44 20.87
N ARG A 126 15.99 5.34 19.91
CA ARG A 126 14.77 5.32 19.10
C ARG A 126 15.09 4.88 17.69
N PHE A 127 14.24 4.04 17.15
CA PHE A 127 14.38 3.43 15.84
C PHE A 127 13.29 3.93 14.90
N PRO A 128 13.55 4.02 13.58
CA PRO A 128 12.49 4.23 12.60
C PRO A 128 11.40 3.16 12.73
N LEU A 129 10.16 3.54 12.45
CA LEU A 129 9.00 2.66 12.47
C LEU A 129 8.81 2.01 11.10
N PHE A 130 8.49 0.72 11.07
CA PHE A 130 8.12 -0.01 9.86
C PHE A 130 6.77 -0.71 10.06
N LEU A 131 5.70 -0.20 9.44
CA LEU A 131 4.34 -0.75 9.54
C LEU A 131 4.02 -1.66 8.35
N CYS A 132 3.64 -2.91 8.62
CA CYS A 132 3.48 -3.96 7.61
C CYS A 132 2.05 -4.58 7.56
N PRO A 133 1.04 -3.94 6.96
CA PRO A 133 -0.23 -4.63 6.70
C PRO A 133 -0.03 -5.71 5.63
N HIS A 134 -0.72 -6.84 5.77
CA HIS A 134 -0.62 -7.97 4.85
C HIS A 134 -1.79 -8.03 3.86
N GLY A 135 -1.57 -8.73 2.75
CA GLY A 135 -2.60 -9.02 1.74
C GLY A 135 -3.46 -10.24 2.09
N HIS A 136 -3.96 -10.91 1.06
CA HIS A 136 -4.76 -12.14 1.19
C HIS A 136 -3.91 -13.31 1.67
N ASP A 137 -3.67 -13.34 2.98
CA ASP A 137 -3.01 -14.39 3.74
C ASP A 137 -3.69 -14.45 5.11
N SER A 138 -4.33 -15.57 5.44
CA SER A 138 -5.08 -15.71 6.70
C SER A 138 -4.14 -15.74 7.91
N LEU A 139 -2.88 -16.12 7.71
CA LEU A 139 -1.81 -16.09 8.70
C LEU A 139 -0.88 -14.89 8.53
N GLY A 140 -1.28 -13.87 7.75
CA GLY A 140 -0.37 -12.83 7.25
C GLY A 140 0.37 -12.04 8.33
N LEU A 141 -0.27 -11.78 9.48
CA LEU A 141 0.42 -11.17 10.63
C LEU A 141 1.57 -12.04 11.15
N HIS A 142 1.39 -13.37 11.18
CA HIS A 142 2.39 -14.32 11.63
C HIS A 142 3.49 -14.47 10.58
N SER A 143 3.10 -14.64 9.32
CA SER A 143 3.99 -14.74 8.16
C SER A 143 4.99 -13.58 8.12
N TYR A 144 4.50 -12.34 8.21
CA TYR A 144 5.34 -11.14 8.13
C TYR A 144 6.24 -10.98 9.35
N ALA A 145 5.79 -11.41 10.54
CA ALA A 145 6.53 -11.35 11.81
C ALA A 145 7.54 -12.49 12.01
N GLY A 146 7.70 -13.39 11.03
CA GLY A 146 8.57 -14.57 11.14
C GLY A 146 8.07 -15.58 12.18
N VAL A 147 6.75 -15.71 12.34
CA VAL A 147 6.10 -16.73 13.17
C VAL A 147 5.45 -17.74 12.24
N TYR A 148 5.93 -18.97 12.27
CA TYR A 148 5.48 -20.02 11.36
C TYR A 148 4.70 -21.08 12.11
N ARG A 149 3.67 -21.60 11.44
CA ARG A 149 2.79 -22.65 11.99
C ARG A 149 3.50 -24.01 11.99
N ASP A 150 4.26 -24.26 10.93
CA ASP A 150 4.98 -25.50 10.63
C ASP A 150 6.12 -25.19 9.62
N ASP A 151 6.99 -26.17 9.35
CA ASP A 151 8.14 -26.01 8.46
C ASP A 151 7.72 -25.71 7.01
N ALA A 152 6.63 -26.31 6.53
CA ALA A 152 6.10 -26.04 5.19
C ALA A 152 5.62 -24.59 5.05
N HIS A 153 4.97 -24.04 6.08
CA HIS A 153 4.61 -22.64 6.14
C HIS A 153 5.87 -21.75 6.12
N ARG A 154 6.88 -22.10 6.92
CA ARG A 154 8.17 -21.39 6.95
C ARG A 154 8.83 -21.33 5.58
N GLU A 155 8.99 -22.47 4.92
CA GLU A 155 9.61 -22.55 3.58
C GLU A 155 8.85 -21.71 2.54
N LYS A 156 7.51 -21.78 2.56
CA LYS A 156 6.67 -20.98 1.66
C LYS A 156 6.87 -19.48 1.86
N ILE A 157 6.90 -19.01 3.10
CA ILE A 157 7.05 -17.58 3.41
C ILE A 157 8.46 -17.10 3.06
N LEU A 158 9.50 -17.83 3.46
CA LEU A 158 10.88 -17.47 3.17
C LEU A 158 11.19 -17.51 1.67
N GLY A 159 10.66 -18.48 0.93
CA GLY A 159 10.82 -18.56 -0.53
C GLY A 159 10.21 -17.38 -1.30
N ARG A 160 9.30 -16.63 -0.66
CA ARG A 160 8.68 -15.41 -1.20
C ARG A 160 9.15 -14.14 -0.49
N GLN A 161 10.17 -14.22 0.35
CA GLN A 161 10.67 -13.13 1.19
C GLN A 161 9.54 -12.44 1.99
N GLY A 162 8.56 -13.24 2.45
CA GLY A 162 7.34 -12.76 3.08
C GLY A 162 7.48 -12.34 4.54
N ASN A 163 8.63 -12.58 5.18
CA ASN A 163 8.96 -12.21 6.55
C ASN A 163 9.48 -10.76 6.66
N ILE A 164 8.85 -9.82 5.95
CA ILE A 164 9.38 -8.45 5.76
C ILE A 164 9.64 -7.70 7.08
N ALA A 165 8.84 -7.96 8.12
CA ALA A 165 9.02 -7.29 9.41
C ALA A 165 10.20 -7.86 10.23
N ASP A 166 10.44 -9.18 10.13
CA ASP A 166 11.67 -9.80 10.67
C ASP A 166 12.91 -9.26 9.96
N LEU A 167 12.86 -9.06 8.63
CA LEU A 167 13.93 -8.40 7.90
C LEU A 167 14.11 -6.94 8.34
N ALA A 168 13.03 -6.19 8.53
CA ALA A 168 13.07 -4.79 8.96
C ALA A 168 13.65 -4.65 10.38
N VAL A 169 13.23 -5.46 11.36
CA VAL A 169 13.74 -5.34 12.73
C VAL A 169 15.24 -5.63 12.80
N ARG A 170 15.74 -6.58 12.00
CA ARG A 170 17.17 -6.90 11.88
C ARG A 170 17.98 -5.76 11.24
N ARG A 171 17.32 -4.84 10.53
CA ARG A 171 17.89 -3.60 9.99
C ARG A 171 17.77 -2.40 10.94
N GLY A 172 17.31 -2.62 12.17
CA GLY A 172 17.20 -1.55 13.17
C GLY A 172 15.91 -0.74 13.07
N PHE A 173 14.81 -1.35 12.61
CA PHE A 173 13.47 -0.75 12.68
C PHE A 173 12.69 -1.32 13.85
N VAL A 174 11.84 -0.51 14.49
CA VAL A 174 10.70 -1.07 15.22
C VAL A 174 9.66 -1.47 14.17
N ALA A 175 9.24 -2.73 14.13
CA ALA A 175 8.28 -3.21 13.16
C ALA A 175 6.93 -3.55 13.79
N LEU A 176 5.85 -3.09 13.16
CA LEU A 176 4.47 -3.43 13.53
C LEU A 176 3.83 -4.27 12.44
N VAL A 177 3.23 -5.39 12.82
CA VAL A 177 2.61 -6.32 11.88
C VAL A 177 1.17 -6.60 12.30
N PRO A 178 0.21 -5.78 11.85
CA PRO A 178 -1.19 -5.96 12.21
C PRO A 178 -1.88 -7.04 11.39
N ALA A 179 -2.81 -7.74 12.03
CA ALA A 179 -3.85 -8.49 11.37
C ALA A 179 -4.67 -7.54 10.48
N THR A 180 -4.73 -7.83 9.19
CA THR A 180 -5.49 -7.00 8.25
C THR A 180 -6.96 -7.39 8.34
N ARG A 181 -7.79 -6.45 8.79
CA ARG A 181 -9.23 -6.63 9.01
C ARG A 181 -9.92 -7.22 7.77
N GLY A 182 -10.61 -8.33 8.00
CA GLY A 182 -11.32 -9.13 6.98
C GLY A 182 -10.45 -10.05 6.12
N LEU A 183 -9.13 -10.13 6.39
CA LEU A 183 -8.20 -11.02 5.69
C LEU A 183 -7.53 -12.03 6.63
N ALA A 184 -7.08 -11.59 7.81
CA ALA A 184 -6.50 -12.45 8.84
C ALA A 184 -7.57 -13.27 9.57
N ASP A 185 -7.23 -14.47 10.02
CA ASP A 185 -8.15 -15.38 10.68
C ASP A 185 -8.77 -14.76 11.96
N GLU A 186 -8.02 -13.93 12.68
CA GLU A 186 -8.46 -13.31 13.93
C GLU A 186 -9.50 -12.22 13.78
N VAL A 187 -9.62 -11.64 12.58
CA VAL A 187 -10.47 -10.46 12.30
C VAL A 187 -11.25 -10.63 10.99
N LEU A 188 -11.52 -11.89 10.61
CA LEU A 188 -12.29 -12.22 9.40
C LEU A 188 -13.79 -11.94 9.60
N VAL A 189 -14.48 -11.61 8.51
CA VAL A 189 -15.95 -11.59 8.47
C VAL A 189 -16.42 -12.81 7.68
N PRO A 190 -17.08 -13.81 8.32
CA PRO A 190 -17.40 -15.07 7.65
C PRO A 190 -18.52 -14.89 6.61
N ASP A 191 -18.56 -15.79 5.63
CA ASP A 191 -19.66 -15.93 4.67
C ASP A 191 -20.46 -17.22 4.95
N PRO A 192 -21.28 -17.25 6.01
CA PRO A 192 -21.84 -18.50 6.56
C PRO A 192 -22.77 -19.26 5.60
N LYS A 193 -23.31 -18.57 4.59
CA LYS A 193 -24.20 -19.17 3.56
C LYS A 193 -23.58 -19.18 2.17
N GLY A 194 -22.28 -18.86 2.04
CA GLY A 194 -21.58 -18.84 0.76
C GLY A 194 -22.14 -17.84 -0.27
N ARG A 195 -22.93 -16.84 0.16
CA ARG A 195 -23.64 -15.92 -0.75
C ARG A 195 -22.68 -14.99 -1.50
N HIS A 196 -21.46 -14.88 -1.00
CA HIS A 196 -20.41 -14.04 -1.54
C HIS A 196 -19.28 -14.89 -2.14
N GLY A 197 -19.62 -16.10 -2.60
CA GLY A 197 -18.68 -17.03 -3.22
C GLY A 197 -17.68 -17.61 -2.24
N SER A 198 -18.08 -17.76 -0.97
CA SER A 198 -17.23 -18.27 0.11
C SER A 198 -15.96 -17.44 0.31
N ARG A 199 -16.07 -16.12 0.08
CA ARG A 199 -14.98 -15.16 0.26
C ARG A 199 -15.29 -14.23 1.44
N PRO A 200 -14.63 -14.43 2.60
CA PRO A 200 -14.78 -13.56 3.77
C PRO A 200 -14.58 -12.07 3.46
N CYS A 201 -13.57 -11.75 2.63
CA CYS A 201 -13.28 -10.37 2.25
C CYS A 201 -14.39 -9.71 1.41
N ARG A 202 -15.14 -10.50 0.62
CA ARG A 202 -16.32 -10.03 -0.12
C ARG A 202 -17.53 -9.87 0.80
N ALA A 203 -17.71 -10.79 1.74
CA ALA A 203 -18.76 -10.65 2.75
C ALA A 203 -18.57 -9.35 3.54
N GLN A 204 -17.34 -9.08 4.01
CA GLN A 204 -17.01 -7.80 4.65
C GLN A 204 -17.34 -6.61 3.74
N LEU A 205 -16.93 -6.64 2.46
CA LEU A 205 -17.24 -5.57 1.51
C LEU A 205 -18.73 -5.24 1.51
N MET A 206 -19.61 -6.25 1.39
CA MET A 206 -21.05 -6.02 1.35
C MET A 206 -21.58 -5.38 2.64
N HIS A 207 -21.08 -5.80 3.80
CA HIS A 207 -21.44 -5.18 5.08
C HIS A 207 -20.98 -3.72 5.15
N CYS A 208 -19.74 -3.43 4.74
CA CYS A 208 -19.21 -2.06 4.73
C CYS A 208 -20.02 -1.15 3.81
N LEU A 209 -20.34 -1.62 2.59
CA LEU A 209 -21.09 -0.83 1.61
C LEU A 209 -22.47 -0.44 2.13
N VAL A 210 -23.19 -1.36 2.78
CA VAL A 210 -24.48 -1.06 3.42
C VAL A 210 -24.32 -0.03 4.54
N ALA A 211 -23.23 -0.10 5.31
CA ALA A 211 -22.91 0.87 6.35
C ALA A 211 -22.43 2.24 5.81
N GLY A 212 -22.25 2.39 4.50
CA GLY A 212 -21.74 3.61 3.89
C GLY A 212 -20.24 3.83 4.15
N ARG A 213 -19.47 2.74 4.25
CA ARG A 213 -18.01 2.73 4.35
C ARG A 213 -17.41 1.63 3.48
N THR A 214 -16.08 1.46 3.50
CA THR A 214 -15.38 0.46 2.69
C THR A 214 -14.40 -0.36 3.55
N PRO A 215 -14.05 -1.60 3.17
CA PRO A 215 -12.99 -2.34 3.86
C PRO A 215 -11.65 -1.60 3.80
N VAL A 216 -11.36 -0.86 2.72
CA VAL A 216 -10.19 0.01 2.63
C VAL A 216 -10.23 1.09 3.70
N GLY A 217 -11.36 1.78 3.89
CA GLY A 217 -11.54 2.77 4.94
C GLY A 217 -11.34 2.21 6.34
N GLU A 218 -11.87 1.01 6.62
CA GLU A 218 -11.66 0.33 7.91
C GLU A 218 -10.19 -0.04 8.15
N ARG A 219 -9.50 -0.58 7.14
CA ARG A 219 -8.09 -0.96 7.25
C ARG A 219 -7.20 0.27 7.42
N VAL A 220 -7.49 1.35 6.70
CA VAL A 220 -6.80 2.64 6.87
C VAL A 220 -7.01 3.15 8.30
N TRP A 221 -8.24 3.11 8.82
CA TRP A 221 -8.54 3.48 10.21
C TRP A 221 -7.68 2.69 11.21
N ASP A 222 -7.61 1.36 11.05
CA ASP A 222 -6.75 0.51 11.90
C ASP A 222 -5.29 0.94 11.87
N MET A 223 -4.76 1.29 10.69
CA MET A 223 -3.39 1.78 10.56
C MET A 223 -3.23 3.15 11.25
N GLN A 224 -4.20 4.06 11.12
CA GLN A 224 -4.14 5.37 11.80
C GLN A 224 -4.14 5.23 13.32
N CYS A 225 -4.89 4.28 13.87
CA CYS A 225 -4.89 3.94 15.29
C CYS A 225 -3.52 3.40 15.74
N LEU A 226 -2.94 2.46 14.98
CA LEU A 226 -1.62 1.90 15.27
C LEU A 226 -0.52 2.96 15.20
N LEU A 227 -0.52 3.82 14.18
CA LEU A 227 0.43 4.92 14.05
C LEU A 227 0.32 5.86 15.25
N THR A 228 -0.89 6.22 15.67
CA THR A 228 -1.11 7.11 16.82
C THR A 228 -0.57 6.51 18.12
N TRP A 229 -0.79 5.21 18.35
CA TRP A 229 -0.19 4.53 19.48
C TRP A 229 1.34 4.47 19.38
N ALA A 230 1.87 4.12 18.21
CA ALA A 230 3.30 3.97 17.97
C ALA A 230 4.09 5.27 18.17
N GLU A 231 3.52 6.44 17.85
CA GLU A 231 4.17 7.75 18.09
C GLU A 231 4.50 8.01 19.57
N SER A 232 3.81 7.34 20.49
CA SER A 232 4.04 7.41 21.94
C SER A 232 4.96 6.30 22.46
N HIS A 233 5.26 5.29 21.66
CA HIS A 233 6.07 4.14 22.08
C HIS A 233 7.54 4.57 22.27
N PRO A 234 8.20 4.24 23.39
CA PRO A 234 9.50 4.79 23.77
C PRO A 234 10.63 4.44 22.80
N ALA A 235 10.52 3.30 22.10
CA ALA A 235 11.50 2.84 21.11
C ALA A 235 11.30 3.44 19.70
N VAL A 236 10.21 4.16 19.44
CA VAL A 236 9.85 4.64 18.10
C VAL A 236 10.31 6.08 17.90
N ASP A 237 10.96 6.32 16.76
CA ASP A 237 11.15 7.66 16.20
C ASP A 237 9.98 8.02 15.28
N LYS A 238 9.04 8.80 15.82
CA LYS A 238 7.85 9.26 15.09
C LYS A 238 8.13 10.12 13.85
N SER A 239 9.37 10.58 13.65
CA SER A 239 9.75 11.38 12.49
C SER A 239 10.21 10.54 11.28
N ARG A 240 10.35 9.22 11.47
CA ARG A 240 10.85 8.27 10.47
C ARG A 240 9.90 7.07 10.40
N ILE A 241 8.83 7.20 9.63
CA ILE A 241 7.80 6.16 9.51
C ILE A 241 7.78 5.62 8.08
N VAL A 242 8.01 4.32 7.97
CA VAL A 242 7.95 3.55 6.74
C VAL A 242 6.73 2.65 6.77
N MET A 243 6.05 2.53 5.64
CA MET A 243 4.95 1.58 5.49
C MET A 243 5.13 0.77 4.21
N SER A 244 5.03 -0.56 4.32
CA SER A 244 5.10 -1.45 3.17
C SER A 244 4.21 -2.66 3.37
N GLY A 245 3.58 -3.11 2.29
CA GLY A 245 2.83 -4.35 2.25
C GLY A 245 2.81 -4.87 0.83
N ASN A 246 2.54 -6.17 0.68
CA ASN A 246 2.41 -6.81 -0.62
C ASN A 246 0.94 -7.09 -0.96
N SER A 247 0.54 -6.92 -2.22
CA SER A 247 -0.81 -7.22 -2.70
C SER A 247 -1.86 -6.35 -1.99
N GLY A 248 -2.88 -6.95 -1.35
CA GLY A 248 -3.83 -6.23 -0.51
C GLY A 248 -3.17 -5.35 0.58
N GLY A 249 -2.03 -5.77 1.13
CA GLY A 249 -1.25 -4.95 2.06
C GLY A 249 -0.61 -3.73 1.39
N GLY A 250 -0.24 -3.86 0.12
CA GLY A 250 0.23 -2.76 -0.70
C GLY A 250 -0.91 -1.77 -1.03
N VAL A 251 -2.14 -2.26 -1.20
CA VAL A 251 -3.33 -1.38 -1.30
C VAL A 251 -3.52 -0.58 -0.01
N VAL A 252 -3.49 -1.24 1.15
CA VAL A 252 -3.60 -0.54 2.45
C VAL A 252 -2.47 0.48 2.62
N THR A 253 -1.24 0.14 2.19
CA THR A 253 -0.09 1.06 2.20
C THR A 253 -0.34 2.30 1.34
N ALA A 254 -0.80 2.13 0.10
CA ALA A 254 -1.07 3.23 -0.81
C ALA A 254 -2.15 4.19 -0.27
N TYR A 255 -3.28 3.65 0.19
CA TYR A 255 -4.36 4.45 0.74
C TYR A 255 -3.98 5.14 2.05
N THR A 256 -3.33 4.42 2.98
CA THR A 256 -2.88 5.03 4.25
C THR A 256 -1.87 6.14 4.00
N ALA A 257 -0.88 5.92 3.13
CA ALA A 257 0.10 6.96 2.80
C ALA A 257 -0.55 8.18 2.14
N ALA A 258 -1.59 8.00 1.32
CA ALA A 258 -2.32 9.10 0.69
C ALA A 258 -3.12 9.96 1.69
N VAL A 259 -3.68 9.34 2.75
CA VAL A 259 -4.55 10.05 3.73
C VAL A 259 -3.85 10.45 5.03
N ASP A 260 -2.77 9.77 5.39
CA ASP A 260 -2.01 9.97 6.63
C ASP A 260 -0.59 10.43 6.30
N GLU A 261 -0.35 11.71 6.54
CA GLU A 261 0.90 12.37 6.16
C GLU A 261 2.09 12.00 7.06
N ARG A 262 1.86 11.23 8.13
CA ARG A 262 2.94 10.69 8.99
C ARG A 262 3.82 9.68 8.28
N VAL A 263 3.28 8.94 7.30
CA VAL A 263 4.05 7.95 6.52
C VAL A 263 5.07 8.67 5.63
N SER A 264 6.34 8.62 6.01
CA SER A 264 7.44 9.33 5.35
C SER A 264 7.93 8.61 4.09
N VAL A 265 7.91 7.28 4.11
CA VAL A 265 8.24 6.42 2.96
C VAL A 265 7.16 5.36 2.79
N ALA A 266 6.56 5.28 1.61
CA ALA A 266 5.55 4.29 1.26
C ALA A 266 6.08 3.33 0.18
N VAL A 267 5.95 2.03 0.41
CA VAL A 267 6.37 0.99 -0.55
C VAL A 267 5.24 -0.02 -0.79
N PRO A 268 4.22 0.34 -1.58
CA PRO A 268 3.17 -0.58 -2.01
C PRO A 268 3.73 -1.59 -3.04
N SER A 269 3.86 -2.85 -2.63
CA SER A 269 4.42 -3.94 -3.44
C SER A 269 3.33 -4.76 -4.13
N CYS A 270 3.52 -5.07 -5.41
CA CYS A 270 2.65 -5.88 -6.26
C CYS A 270 1.16 -5.49 -6.16
N SER A 271 0.86 -4.18 -6.16
CA SER A 271 -0.50 -3.69 -5.94
C SER A 271 -0.82 -2.34 -6.56
N PHE A 272 0.16 -1.58 -7.06
CA PHE A 272 -0.07 -0.20 -7.47
C PHE A 272 -0.27 -0.12 -8.99
N THR A 273 -1.53 0.01 -9.42
CA THR A 273 -1.91 0.12 -10.84
C THR A 273 -3.23 0.87 -10.97
N SER A 274 -3.58 1.31 -12.18
CA SER A 274 -4.89 1.90 -12.47
C SER A 274 -6.03 1.01 -11.98
N VAL A 275 -7.13 1.60 -11.50
CA VAL A 275 -8.31 0.85 -11.03
C VAL A 275 -8.82 -0.11 -12.10
N VAL A 276 -8.78 0.34 -13.36
CA VAL A 276 -9.36 -0.35 -14.51
C VAL A 276 -8.36 -0.36 -15.67
N SER A 277 -8.24 -1.51 -16.33
CA SER A 277 -7.51 -1.63 -17.61
C SER A 277 -8.22 -0.89 -18.75
N PRO A 278 -7.55 -0.66 -19.90
CA PRO A 278 -8.20 -0.14 -21.10
C PRO A 278 -9.39 -0.98 -21.59
N ASP A 279 -9.40 -2.28 -21.29
CA ASP A 279 -10.45 -3.23 -21.68
C ASP A 279 -11.62 -3.31 -20.68
N GLY A 280 -11.53 -2.59 -19.56
CA GLY A 280 -12.57 -2.57 -18.52
C GLY A 280 -12.38 -3.57 -17.39
N PHE A 281 -11.30 -4.35 -17.41
CA PHE A 281 -10.91 -5.27 -16.33
C PHE A 281 -10.54 -4.52 -15.05
N ILE A 282 -11.03 -5.00 -13.91
CA ILE A 282 -10.69 -4.49 -12.58
C ILE A 282 -9.56 -5.36 -12.03
N PHE A 283 -8.42 -4.73 -11.74
CA PHE A 283 -7.20 -5.42 -11.33
C PHE A 283 -7.21 -5.91 -9.87
N HIS A 284 -7.82 -5.15 -8.96
CA HIS A 284 -7.80 -5.50 -7.55
C HIS A 284 -8.97 -6.38 -7.15
N CYS A 285 -8.77 -7.13 -6.06
CA CYS A 285 -9.84 -7.84 -5.38
C CYS A 285 -11.00 -6.88 -5.04
N ASP A 286 -12.22 -7.40 -5.04
CA ASP A 286 -13.42 -6.64 -4.71
C ASP A 286 -13.33 -5.96 -3.33
N CYS A 287 -12.64 -6.57 -2.36
CA CYS A 287 -12.45 -5.97 -1.03
C CYS A 287 -11.54 -4.72 -1.02
N CYS A 288 -10.90 -4.41 -2.15
CA CYS A 288 -10.09 -3.20 -2.35
C CYS A 288 -10.88 -2.09 -3.05
N MET A 289 -12.15 -2.32 -3.39
CA MET A 289 -12.96 -1.37 -4.14
C MET A 289 -13.46 -0.23 -3.26
N VAL A 290 -13.40 0.97 -3.82
CA VAL A 290 -13.98 2.19 -3.27
C VAL A 290 -15.00 2.70 -4.29
N PRO A 291 -16.31 2.68 -3.99
CA PRO A 291 -17.32 3.17 -4.92
C PRO A 291 -17.09 4.63 -5.31
N GLY A 292 -17.22 4.95 -6.60
CA GLY A 292 -16.98 6.30 -7.12
C GLY A 292 -15.50 6.66 -7.34
N LEU A 293 -14.57 5.73 -7.11
CA LEU A 293 -13.13 6.01 -7.27
C LEU A 293 -12.77 6.55 -8.65
N ARG A 294 -13.43 6.07 -9.71
CA ARG A 294 -13.19 6.56 -11.08
C ARG A 294 -13.71 7.97 -11.33
N ASP A 295 -14.76 8.40 -10.62
CA ASP A 295 -15.20 9.81 -10.64
C ASP A 295 -14.31 10.71 -9.80
N TRP A 296 -13.66 10.15 -8.78
CA TRP A 296 -12.65 10.86 -7.99
C TRP A 296 -11.37 11.10 -8.81
N GLY A 297 -10.79 10.05 -9.39
CA GLY A 297 -9.52 10.11 -10.11
C GLY A 297 -9.02 8.70 -10.45
N ASP A 298 -7.72 8.48 -10.35
CA ASP A 298 -7.10 7.15 -10.48
C ASP A 298 -5.97 6.93 -9.45
N TRP A 299 -5.34 5.75 -9.49
CA TRP A 299 -4.20 5.44 -8.62
C TRP A 299 -3.00 6.36 -8.83
N SER A 300 -2.88 7.00 -10.00
CA SER A 300 -1.89 8.05 -10.22
C SER A 300 -2.10 9.22 -9.27
N ASP A 301 -3.35 9.65 -9.07
CA ASP A 301 -3.71 10.74 -8.18
C ASP A 301 -3.54 10.32 -6.71
N LEU A 302 -3.85 9.07 -6.40
CA LEU A 302 -3.58 8.48 -5.09
C LEU A 302 -2.07 8.55 -4.76
N GLY A 303 -1.21 8.22 -5.73
CA GLY A 303 0.25 8.33 -5.58
C GLY A 303 0.71 9.77 -5.45
N GLY A 304 0.10 10.69 -6.21
CA GLY A 304 0.38 12.12 -6.12
C GLY A 304 0.06 12.75 -4.76
N LEU A 305 -0.86 12.17 -3.97
CA LEU A 305 -1.13 12.60 -2.59
C LEU A 305 0.02 12.30 -1.61
N VAL A 306 0.97 11.45 -2.01
CA VAL A 306 2.17 11.13 -1.21
C VAL A 306 3.22 12.22 -1.34
N ALA A 307 3.37 12.83 -2.51
CA ALA A 307 4.37 13.88 -2.75
C ALA A 307 4.25 15.04 -1.73
N PRO A 308 5.37 15.65 -1.28
CA PRO A 308 6.75 15.34 -1.63
C PRO A 308 7.35 14.22 -0.75
N ARG A 309 6.55 13.42 -0.01
CA ARG A 309 7.08 12.26 0.72
C ARG A 309 7.45 11.15 -0.26
N ARG A 310 8.22 10.16 0.16
CA ARG A 310 8.83 9.18 -0.75
C ARG A 310 7.87 8.03 -1.07
N LEU A 311 7.80 7.65 -2.35
CA LEU A 311 6.95 6.57 -2.85
C LEU A 311 7.76 5.67 -3.80
N LEU A 312 7.94 4.41 -3.43
CA LEU A 312 8.53 3.39 -4.29
C LEU A 312 7.48 2.36 -4.68
N LEU A 313 7.23 2.24 -5.98
CA LEU A 313 6.39 1.18 -6.52
C LEU A 313 7.27 -0.03 -6.84
N VAL A 314 6.85 -1.22 -6.40
CA VAL A 314 7.58 -2.46 -6.71
C VAL A 314 6.62 -3.50 -7.27
N HIS A 315 6.97 -4.14 -8.38
CA HIS A 315 6.18 -5.21 -8.98
C HIS A 315 7.07 -6.35 -9.49
N GLY A 316 6.49 -7.54 -9.62
CA GLY A 316 7.13 -8.69 -10.26
C GLY A 316 6.80 -8.77 -11.75
N VAL A 317 7.79 -8.96 -12.61
CA VAL A 317 7.58 -9.06 -14.07
C VAL A 317 6.76 -10.29 -14.47
N LYS A 318 6.77 -11.36 -13.65
CA LYS A 318 5.96 -12.57 -13.86
C LYS A 318 4.65 -12.55 -13.06
N ASP A 319 4.31 -11.43 -12.42
CA ASP A 319 3.05 -11.30 -11.68
C ASP A 319 1.87 -11.19 -12.66
N GLY A 320 1.08 -12.27 -12.74
CA GLY A 320 -0.08 -12.34 -13.63
C GLY A 320 -1.30 -11.56 -13.16
N LEU A 321 -1.25 -10.86 -12.02
CA LEU A 321 -2.38 -10.09 -11.52
C LEU A 321 -2.54 -8.73 -12.20
N HIS A 322 -1.48 -8.18 -12.77
CA HIS A 322 -1.46 -6.82 -13.33
C HIS A 322 -0.86 -6.82 -14.74
N SER A 323 -1.29 -5.88 -15.59
CA SER A 323 -0.58 -5.58 -16.84
C SER A 323 0.60 -4.68 -16.54
N ARG A 324 1.79 -5.10 -16.98
CA ARG A 324 3.02 -4.31 -16.87
C ARG A 324 2.87 -2.95 -17.54
N GLU A 325 2.27 -2.92 -18.72
CA GLU A 325 2.06 -1.71 -19.51
C GLU A 325 1.14 -0.73 -18.77
N VAL A 326 0.08 -1.22 -18.13
CA VAL A 326 -0.82 -0.38 -17.33
C VAL A 326 -0.12 0.13 -16.06
N VAL A 327 0.72 -0.69 -15.43
CA VAL A 327 1.54 -0.27 -14.27
C VAL A 327 2.51 0.83 -14.68
N GLU A 328 3.26 0.65 -15.76
CA GLU A 328 4.24 1.63 -16.26
C GLU A 328 3.54 2.92 -16.69
N ALA A 329 2.41 2.84 -17.39
CA ALA A 329 1.62 4.01 -17.76
C ALA A 329 1.14 4.78 -16.53
N ASN A 330 0.62 4.09 -15.52
CA ASN A 330 0.17 4.70 -14.26
C ASN A 330 1.34 5.32 -13.48
N ALA A 331 2.49 4.64 -13.39
CA ALA A 331 3.70 5.15 -12.74
C ALA A 331 4.22 6.43 -13.41
N ALA A 332 4.21 6.50 -14.74
CA ALA A 332 4.59 7.71 -15.47
C ALA A 332 3.65 8.90 -15.18
N LEU A 333 2.38 8.66 -14.82
CA LEU A 333 1.48 9.72 -14.35
C LEU A 333 1.89 10.20 -12.95
N VAL A 334 2.21 9.27 -12.04
CA VAL A 334 2.67 9.60 -10.67
C VAL A 334 3.96 10.41 -10.73
N GLU A 335 4.94 9.98 -11.52
CA GLU A 335 6.23 10.67 -11.69
C GLU A 335 6.04 12.14 -12.09
N ARG A 336 5.10 12.44 -13.00
CA ARG A 336 4.79 13.83 -13.38
C ARG A 336 4.26 14.67 -12.22
N ILE A 337 3.49 14.07 -11.32
CA ILE A 337 3.03 14.77 -10.11
C ILE A 337 4.20 15.05 -9.17
N PHE A 338 5.13 14.09 -9.01
CA PHE A 338 6.33 14.27 -8.20
C PHE A 338 7.28 15.33 -8.79
N ILE A 339 7.42 15.39 -10.11
CA ILE A 339 8.14 16.48 -10.80
C ILE A 339 7.47 17.83 -10.52
N ALA A 340 6.14 17.92 -10.63
CA ALA A 340 5.40 19.14 -10.32
C ALA A 340 5.49 19.54 -8.82
N ALA A 341 5.75 18.56 -7.94
CA ALA A 341 6.02 18.79 -6.52
C ALA A 341 7.45 19.27 -6.22
N GLY A 342 8.35 19.27 -7.22
CA GLY A 342 9.78 19.53 -7.02
C GLY A 342 10.52 18.40 -6.29
N ALA A 343 10.01 17.17 -6.34
CA ALA A 343 10.54 16.02 -5.60
C ALA A 343 10.67 14.78 -6.52
N ALA A 344 11.18 14.95 -7.73
CA ALA A 344 11.27 13.87 -8.72
C ALA A 344 12.08 12.65 -8.22
N ASP A 345 13.12 12.90 -7.43
CA ASP A 345 13.99 11.90 -6.78
C ASP A 345 13.33 11.16 -5.60
N HIS A 346 12.11 11.54 -5.23
CA HIS A 346 11.33 10.88 -4.18
C HIS A 346 10.35 9.83 -4.74
N PHE A 347 10.36 9.57 -6.05
CA PHE A 347 9.54 8.56 -6.70
C PHE A 347 10.39 7.59 -7.53
N ASP A 348 10.03 6.31 -7.51
CA ASP A 348 10.65 5.30 -8.38
C ASP A 348 9.68 4.12 -8.62
N LEU A 349 9.86 3.40 -9.74
CA LEU A 349 9.21 2.13 -10.07
C LEU A 349 10.29 1.08 -10.34
N ARG A 350 10.29 0.01 -9.54
CA ARG A 350 11.26 -1.10 -9.67
C ARG A 350 10.58 -2.42 -10.00
N TRP A 351 11.23 -3.20 -10.87
CA TRP A 351 10.75 -4.50 -11.33
C TRP A 351 11.63 -5.64 -10.81
N GLY A 352 11.02 -6.54 -10.06
CA GLY A 352 11.61 -7.81 -9.66
C GLY A 352 11.40 -8.89 -10.73
N GLN A 353 12.33 -9.83 -10.86
CA GLN A 353 12.33 -10.81 -11.96
C GLN A 353 11.35 -11.98 -11.78
N GLU A 354 10.69 -12.09 -10.62
CA GLU A 354 9.81 -13.21 -10.31
C GLU A 354 8.31 -12.81 -10.36
N GLY A 355 7.45 -13.67 -9.84
CA GLY A 355 6.00 -13.47 -9.78
C GLY A 355 5.54 -12.65 -8.58
N HIS A 356 4.38 -13.00 -8.05
CA HIS A 356 3.72 -12.28 -6.97
C HIS A 356 4.36 -12.53 -5.59
N ARG A 357 5.33 -11.70 -5.19
CA ARG A 357 6.08 -11.78 -3.91
C ARG A 357 6.68 -10.42 -3.51
N PHE A 358 7.30 -10.34 -2.33
CA PHE A 358 8.14 -9.19 -1.98
C PHE A 358 9.48 -9.22 -2.72
N TYR A 359 10.10 -8.05 -2.82
CA TYR A 359 11.43 -7.85 -3.37
C TYR A 359 12.25 -6.91 -2.47
N PRO A 360 12.61 -7.32 -1.23
CA PRO A 360 13.23 -6.45 -0.25
C PRO A 360 14.55 -5.82 -0.75
N ASP A 361 15.32 -6.55 -1.57
CA ASP A 361 16.57 -6.06 -2.15
C ASP A 361 16.37 -4.84 -3.07
N LEU A 362 15.17 -4.66 -3.63
CA LEU A 362 14.79 -3.48 -4.40
C LEU A 362 14.28 -2.33 -3.52
N MET A 363 13.96 -2.59 -2.24
CA MET A 363 13.28 -1.65 -1.36
C MET A 363 14.25 -0.97 -0.39
N TRP A 364 15.22 -1.71 0.16
CA TRP A 364 15.98 -1.25 1.32
C TRP A 364 16.76 0.05 1.07
N SER A 365 17.49 0.17 -0.04
CA SER A 365 18.25 1.40 -0.32
C SER A 365 17.36 2.63 -0.37
N PHE A 366 16.22 2.54 -1.07
CA PHE A 366 15.28 3.64 -1.18
C PHE A 366 14.64 4.02 0.17
N ILE A 367 14.38 3.02 1.01
CA ILE A 367 13.83 3.21 2.36
C ILE A 367 14.86 3.89 3.26
N GLU A 368 16.09 3.38 3.29
CA GLU A 368 17.18 3.86 4.13
C GLU A 368 17.54 5.31 3.75
N GLU A 369 17.72 5.61 2.46
CA GLU A 369 17.87 6.99 1.96
C GLU A 369 16.72 7.92 2.39
N GLY A 370 15.50 7.38 2.47
CA GLY A 370 14.31 8.15 2.79
C GLY A 370 14.10 8.48 4.26
N ILE A 371 14.83 7.81 5.15
CA ILE A 371 14.75 8.01 6.59
C ILE A 371 16.06 8.54 7.19
N GLU A 372 17.16 8.50 6.43
CA GLU A 372 18.37 9.23 6.72
C GLU A 372 18.10 10.74 6.58
N ARG A 373 18.46 11.50 7.62
CA ARG A 373 18.40 12.96 7.64
C ARG A 373 19.76 13.53 7.97
#